data_AF-A0A7C0UY25-F1
#
_entry.id   AF-A0A7C0UY25-F1
#
_cell.length_a   1.000
_cell.length_b   1.000
_cell.length_c   1.000
_cell.angle_alpha   90.00
_cell.angle_beta   90.00
_cell.angle_gamma   90.00
#
_symmetry.space_group_name_H-M   'P 1'
#
loop_
_entity.id
_entity.type
_entity.pdbx_description
1 polymer ?
#
loop_
_entity_poly.entity_id
_entity_poly.type
_entity_poly.pdbx_seq_one_letter_code
_entity_poly.pdbx_strand_id
1 'polypeptide(L)'
;MKGLAINVVGIMIIALVGVAVLLMFISGSLSSMTNSAFCYFSKYIGISHSGICESKYSFSKTIKLNVDSKEELARYLGAYSILCWKEATKPLKKKDIICYQIFLNKPVGKVSEFDITHILETEGGCDELQNSIIKNETGAEIEYPGYCGDRDEICWNVSGNVIENQTLILIKYDTEQNQIVIKC
;
A
#
# COMPACT_ATOMS: atom_id res chain seq x y z
N MET A 1 -35.04 30.38 -46.96
CA MET A 1 -33.73 30.75 -46.36
C MET A 1 -33.66 30.63 -44.82
N LYS A 2 -34.72 30.21 -44.10
CA LYS A 2 -34.67 30.03 -42.62
C LYS A 2 -34.09 28.67 -42.14
N GLY A 3 -33.91 27.71 -43.04
CA GLY A 3 -33.36 26.37 -42.72
C GLY A 3 -31.83 26.26 -42.75
N LEU A 4 -31.14 27.11 -43.53
CA LEU A 4 -29.67 27.14 -43.57
C LEU A 4 -29.09 27.65 -42.25
N ALA A 5 -29.70 28.70 -41.67
CA ALA A 5 -29.24 29.27 -40.40
C ALA A 5 -29.35 28.28 -39.23
N ILE A 6 -30.41 27.46 -39.17
CA ILE A 6 -30.63 26.48 -38.10
C ILE A 6 -29.63 25.33 -38.14
N ASN A 7 -29.28 24.85 -39.34
CA ASN A 7 -28.23 23.84 -39.51
C ASN A 7 -26.85 24.41 -39.14
N VAL A 8 -26.56 25.66 -39.51
CA VAL A 8 -25.27 26.31 -39.18
C VAL A 8 -25.14 26.51 -37.66
N VAL A 9 -26.20 26.92 -36.97
CA VAL A 9 -26.21 27.04 -35.51
C VAL A 9 -26.06 25.68 -34.83
N GLY A 10 -26.74 24.64 -35.33
CA GLY A 10 -26.58 23.27 -34.83
C GLY A 10 -25.17 22.73 -34.96
N ILE A 11 -24.53 22.93 -36.12
CA ILE A 11 -23.15 22.50 -36.37
C ILE A 11 -22.16 23.27 -35.47
N MET A 12 -22.36 24.57 -35.24
CA MET A 12 -21.51 25.34 -34.31
C MET A 12 -21.56 24.80 -32.89
N ILE A 13 -22.76 24.45 -32.37
CA ILE A 13 -22.91 23.93 -31.00
C ILE A 13 -22.19 22.58 -30.86
N ILE A 14 -22.36 21.68 -31.84
CA ILE A 14 -21.69 20.37 -31.84
C ILE A 14 -20.16 20.54 -31.89
N ALA A 15 -19.65 21.46 -32.72
CA ALA A 15 -18.22 21.75 -32.78
C ALA A 15 -17.67 22.29 -31.45
N LEU A 16 -18.42 23.16 -30.77
CA LEU A 16 -18.03 23.72 -29.47
C LEU A 16 -17.97 22.65 -28.38
N VAL A 17 -18.95 21.75 -28.34
CA VAL A 17 -18.95 20.61 -27.41
C VAL A 17 -17.78 19.66 -27.72
N GLY A 18 -17.51 19.38 -28.99
CA GLY A 18 -16.39 18.55 -29.41
C GLY A 18 -15.04 19.10 -28.96
N VAL A 19 -14.81 20.40 -29.13
CA VAL A 19 -13.59 21.07 -28.66
C VAL A 19 -13.48 21.05 -27.13
N ALA A 20 -14.58 21.29 -26.41
CA ALA A 20 -14.59 21.26 -24.95
C ALA A 20 -14.26 19.86 -24.40
N VAL A 21 -14.84 18.80 -24.98
CA VAL A 21 -14.54 17.41 -24.61
C VAL A 21 -13.08 17.07 -24.88
N LEU A 22 -12.56 17.48 -26.04
CA LEU A 22 -11.16 17.22 -26.41
C LEU A 22 -10.19 17.97 -25.46
N LEU A 23 -10.51 19.20 -25.07
CA LEU A 23 -9.74 19.96 -24.06
C LEU A 23 -9.80 19.31 -22.67
N MET A 24 -10.93 18.71 -22.26
CA MET A 24 -11.01 17.96 -21.01
C MET A 24 -10.06 16.76 -21.00
N PHE A 25 -10.00 15.99 -22.10
CA PHE A 25 -9.07 14.86 -22.21
C PHE A 25 -7.60 15.30 -22.17
N ILE A 26 -7.27 16.42 -22.82
CA ILE A 26 -5.89 16.97 -22.80
C ILE A 26 -5.53 17.50 -21.42
N SER A 27 -6.41 18.27 -20.77
CA SER A 27 -6.12 18.90 -19.47
C SER A 27 -5.83 17.90 -18.35
N GLY A 28 -6.51 16.74 -18.35
CA GLY A 28 -6.25 15.68 -17.38
C GLY A 28 -4.84 15.09 -17.53
N SER A 29 -4.44 14.74 -18.76
CA SER A 29 -3.12 14.17 -19.06
C SER A 29 -1.97 15.19 -18.90
N LEU A 30 -2.23 16.45 -19.30
CA LEU A 30 -1.23 17.51 -19.27
C LEU A 30 -0.81 17.86 -17.84
N SER A 31 -1.74 17.87 -16.88
CA SER A 31 -1.45 18.15 -15.47
C SER A 31 -0.41 17.18 -14.86
N SER A 32 -0.45 15.91 -15.26
CA SER A 32 0.49 14.89 -14.79
C SER A 32 1.87 15.05 -15.43
N MET A 33 1.92 15.39 -16.73
CA MET A 33 3.17 15.64 -17.43
C MET A 33 3.85 16.93 -16.98
N THR A 34 3.10 18.02 -16.78
CA THR A 34 3.65 19.30 -16.33
C THR A 34 4.26 19.18 -14.94
N ASN A 35 3.63 18.44 -14.03
CA ASN A 35 4.17 18.18 -12.70
C ASN A 35 5.47 17.38 -12.80
N SER A 36 5.51 16.33 -13.62
CA SER A 36 6.74 15.53 -13.79
C SER A 36 7.89 16.32 -14.42
N ALA A 37 7.61 17.15 -15.42
CA ALA A 37 8.61 18.01 -16.05
C ALA A 37 9.11 19.06 -15.06
N PHE A 38 8.19 19.74 -14.36
CA PHE A 38 8.53 20.72 -13.32
C PHE A 38 9.44 20.12 -12.24
N CYS A 39 9.16 18.90 -11.78
CA CYS A 39 9.97 18.23 -10.76
C CYS A 39 11.33 17.74 -11.27
N TYR A 40 11.44 17.38 -12.55
CA TYR A 40 12.73 17.09 -13.16
C TYR A 40 13.60 18.35 -13.26
N PHE A 41 13.00 19.47 -13.71
CA PHE A 41 13.70 20.75 -13.80
C PHE A 41 14.07 21.32 -12.43
N SER A 42 13.18 21.25 -11.43
CA SER A 42 13.44 21.75 -10.07
C SER A 42 14.59 21.02 -9.39
N LYS A 43 14.74 19.71 -9.65
CA LYS A 43 15.86 18.89 -9.19
C LYS A 43 17.19 19.32 -9.82
N TYR A 44 17.18 19.72 -11.09
CA TYR A 44 18.38 20.16 -11.82
C TYR A 44 18.89 21.53 -11.36
N ILE A 45 17.97 22.45 -11.02
CA ILE A 45 18.29 23.81 -10.57
C ILE A 45 18.46 23.95 -9.04
N GLY A 46 18.43 22.83 -8.30
CA GLY A 46 18.72 22.82 -6.85
C GLY A 46 17.66 23.44 -5.95
N ILE A 47 16.45 23.71 -6.46
CA ILE A 47 15.32 24.19 -5.65
C ILE A 47 14.73 22.99 -4.91
N SER A 48 15.29 22.69 -3.73
CA SER A 48 14.67 21.75 -2.81
C SER A 48 13.45 22.42 -2.15
N HIS A 49 12.34 21.71 -2.06
CA HIS A 49 11.09 22.10 -1.38
C HIS A 49 10.12 23.01 -2.14
N SER A 50 9.52 22.47 -3.20
CA SER A 50 8.08 22.74 -3.43
C SER A 50 7.34 21.45 -3.12
N GLY A 51 6.34 21.48 -2.23
CA GLY A 51 5.54 20.31 -1.83
C GLY A 51 4.76 19.63 -2.98
N ILE A 52 4.92 20.12 -4.21
CA ILE A 52 4.39 19.56 -5.46
C ILE A 52 5.31 18.44 -5.99
N CYS A 53 6.60 18.48 -5.65
CA CYS A 53 7.63 17.56 -6.16
C CYS A 53 8.19 16.59 -5.13
N GLU A 54 7.71 16.65 -3.90
CA GLU A 54 7.82 15.50 -3.03
C GLU A 54 7.11 14.37 -3.75
N SER A 55 7.86 13.31 -4.06
CA SER A 55 7.24 12.02 -4.30
C SER A 55 6.22 11.87 -3.18
N LYS A 56 5.01 11.40 -3.47
CA LYS A 56 4.13 10.86 -2.43
C LYS A 56 4.86 9.67 -1.84
N TYR A 57 5.92 9.93 -1.06
CA TYR A 57 6.42 9.08 -0.04
C TYR A 57 5.16 8.86 0.77
N SER A 58 4.65 7.63 0.68
CA SER A 58 3.78 7.12 1.71
C SER A 58 4.52 7.41 3.00
N PHE A 59 4.09 8.44 3.74
CA PHE A 59 4.61 8.71 5.06
C PHE A 59 4.32 7.44 5.83
N SER A 60 5.34 6.58 5.93
CA SER A 60 5.29 5.38 6.74
C SER A 60 4.87 5.85 8.13
N LYS A 61 3.71 5.39 8.59
CA LYS A 61 3.17 5.82 9.87
C LYS A 61 4.04 5.19 10.95
N THR A 62 4.71 6.02 11.73
CA THR A 62 5.47 5.58 12.89
C THR A 62 4.52 5.33 14.06
N ILE A 63 4.55 4.12 14.60
CA ILE A 63 3.74 3.70 15.74
C ILE A 63 4.69 3.23 16.84
N LYS A 64 4.44 3.66 18.07
CA LYS A 64 5.11 3.11 19.25
C LYS A 64 4.12 2.22 19.97
N LEU A 65 4.45 0.94 20.10
CA LEU A 65 3.62 -0.03 20.80
C LEU A 65 4.22 -0.33 22.17
N ASN A 66 3.37 -0.25 23.19
CA ASN A 66 3.63 -0.83 24.49
C ASN A 66 2.70 -2.04 24.63
N VAL A 67 3.23 -3.21 24.29
CA VAL A 67 2.53 -4.48 24.31
C VAL A 67 3.00 -5.30 25.50
N ASP A 68 2.08 -6.02 26.13
CA ASP A 68 2.38 -6.82 27.33
C ASP A 68 2.45 -8.32 27.04
N SER A 69 1.92 -8.79 25.91
CA SER A 69 1.98 -10.20 25.51
C SER A 69 2.32 -10.41 24.04
N LYS A 70 2.74 -11.64 23.71
CA LYS A 70 2.98 -12.07 22.33
C LYS A 70 1.69 -12.04 21.49
N GLU A 71 0.54 -12.43 22.06
CA GLU A 71 -0.74 -12.40 21.34
C GLU A 71 -1.14 -10.97 21.01
N GLU A 72 -0.90 -10.03 21.92
CA GLU A 72 -1.22 -8.62 21.70
C GLU A 72 -0.37 -8.04 20.56
N LEU A 73 0.93 -8.36 20.52
CA LEU A 73 1.79 -7.97 19.41
C LEU A 73 1.33 -8.59 18.09
N ALA A 74 1.03 -9.90 18.07
CA ALA A 74 0.52 -10.57 16.87
C ALA A 74 -0.78 -9.92 16.35
N ARG A 75 -1.70 -9.53 17.25
CA ARG A 75 -2.92 -8.78 16.92
C ARG A 75 -2.64 -7.43 16.29
N TYR A 76 -1.72 -6.64 16.86
CA TYR A 76 -1.35 -5.36 16.25
C TYR A 76 -0.71 -5.57 14.87
N LEU A 77 0.18 -6.55 14.72
CA LEU A 77 0.81 -6.85 13.43
C LEU A 77 -0.22 -7.29 12.39
N GLY A 78 -1.15 -8.19 12.73
CA GLY A 78 -2.24 -8.58 11.84
C GLY A 78 -3.13 -7.40 11.43
N ALA A 79 -3.54 -6.57 12.39
CA ALA A 79 -4.37 -5.40 12.13
C ALA A 79 -3.67 -4.38 11.22
N TYR A 80 -2.39 -4.06 11.49
CA TYR A 80 -1.64 -3.12 10.64
C TYR A 80 -1.33 -3.70 9.25
N SER A 81 -1.15 -5.02 9.13
CA SER A 81 -1.02 -5.70 7.84
C SER A 81 -2.30 -5.59 7.01
N ILE A 82 -3.49 -5.84 7.60
CA ILE A 82 -4.77 -5.64 6.92
C ILE A 82 -4.96 -4.18 6.50
N LEU A 83 -4.64 -3.23 7.39
CA LEU A 83 -4.76 -1.79 7.07
C LEU A 83 -3.82 -1.41 5.92
N CYS A 84 -2.58 -1.93 5.92
CA CYS A 84 -1.63 -1.72 4.84
C CYS A 84 -2.17 -2.30 3.53
N TRP A 85 -2.69 -3.52 3.56
CA TRP A 85 -3.30 -4.20 2.42
C TRP A 85 -4.45 -3.40 1.80
N LYS A 86 -5.41 -2.97 2.63
CA LYS A 86 -6.55 -2.14 2.21
C LYS A 86 -6.13 -0.78 1.65
N GLU A 87 -5.06 -0.20 2.17
CA GLU A 87 -4.51 1.06 1.66
C GLU A 87 -3.73 0.88 0.35
N ALA A 88 -3.08 -0.27 0.17
CA ALA A 88 -2.17 -0.55 -0.93
C ALA A 88 -2.89 -1.07 -2.19
N THR A 89 -3.92 -1.89 -2.02
CA THR A 89 -4.74 -2.46 -3.12
C THR A 89 -5.69 -1.46 -3.77
N LYS A 90 -5.71 -0.20 -3.31
CA LYS A 90 -6.51 0.86 -3.94
C LYS A 90 -6.04 1.12 -5.38
N PRO A 91 -6.94 1.31 -6.36
CA PRO A 91 -6.64 1.30 -7.81
C PRO A 91 -5.55 2.28 -8.30
N LEU A 92 -5.20 3.27 -7.49
CA LEU A 92 -4.28 4.35 -7.85
C LEU A 92 -2.84 4.13 -7.37
N LYS A 93 -2.54 3.03 -6.67
CA LYS A 93 -1.20 2.75 -6.15
C LYS A 93 -0.53 1.64 -6.96
N LYS A 94 0.61 1.96 -7.59
CA LYS A 94 1.39 1.07 -8.48
C LYS A 94 2.86 0.95 -8.07
N LYS A 95 3.17 1.22 -6.81
CA LYS A 95 4.54 1.25 -6.29
C LYS A 95 4.53 0.68 -4.89
N ASP A 96 5.66 0.12 -4.50
CA ASP A 96 5.88 -0.38 -3.15
C ASP A 96 5.64 0.70 -2.11
N ILE A 97 5.05 0.27 -1.00
CA ILE A 97 4.57 1.17 0.03
C ILE A 97 5.08 0.67 1.36
N ILE A 98 5.91 1.47 2.02
CA ILE A 98 6.16 1.28 3.45
C ILE A 98 4.96 1.88 4.18
N CYS A 99 4.12 1.02 4.73
CA CYS A 99 2.89 1.44 5.41
C CYS A 99 3.19 1.87 6.85
N TYR A 100 3.95 1.07 7.59
CA TYR A 100 4.15 1.27 9.02
C TYR A 100 5.59 0.99 9.47
N GLN A 101 6.03 1.78 10.44
CA GLN A 101 7.26 1.61 11.23
C GLN A 101 6.84 1.45 12.69
N ILE A 102 6.83 0.21 13.18
CA ILE A 102 6.38 -0.12 14.52
C ILE A 102 7.61 -0.24 15.43
N PHE A 103 7.67 0.61 16.44
CA PHE A 103 8.69 0.58 17.48
C PHE A 103 8.14 -0.13 18.71
N LEU A 104 8.84 -1.19 19.15
CA LEU A 104 8.53 -1.89 20.39
C LEU A 104 9.31 -1.26 21.54
N ASN A 105 8.60 -0.89 22.60
CA ASN A 105 9.23 -0.34 23.81
C ASN A 105 9.99 -1.40 24.61
N LYS A 106 9.59 -2.67 24.52
CA LYS A 106 10.20 -3.81 25.20
C LYS A 106 10.00 -5.11 24.38
N PRO A 107 10.89 -6.11 24.54
CA PRO A 107 10.66 -7.47 24.07
C PRO A 107 9.42 -8.10 24.72
N VAL A 108 8.63 -8.86 23.96
CA VAL A 108 7.38 -9.52 24.44
C VAL A 108 7.37 -11.04 24.24
N GLY A 109 8.52 -11.62 23.92
CA GLY A 109 8.68 -13.04 23.60
C GLY A 109 8.71 -13.30 22.09
N LYS A 110 8.84 -14.57 21.70
CA LYS A 110 8.95 -15.00 20.30
C LYS A 110 7.58 -14.92 19.61
N VAL A 111 7.50 -14.07 18.58
CA VAL A 111 6.36 -13.99 17.66
C VAL A 111 6.81 -14.47 16.29
N SER A 112 6.11 -15.46 15.76
CA SER A 112 6.34 -16.06 14.45
C SER A 112 5.23 -15.67 13.47
N GLU A 113 5.39 -16.03 12.20
CA GLU A 113 4.32 -15.89 11.21
C GLU A 113 3.06 -16.66 11.60
N PHE A 114 3.24 -17.85 12.20
CA PHE A 114 2.13 -18.66 12.72
C PHE A 114 1.25 -17.88 13.69
N ASP A 115 1.84 -17.14 14.64
CA ASP A 115 1.09 -16.41 15.66
C ASP A 115 0.20 -15.33 15.01
N ILE A 116 0.68 -14.68 13.94
CA ILE A 116 -0.10 -13.66 13.22
C ILE A 116 -1.21 -14.32 12.41
N THR A 117 -0.91 -15.35 11.64
CA THR A 117 -1.90 -16.07 10.83
C THR A 117 -3.00 -16.67 11.70
N HIS A 118 -2.63 -17.19 12.87
CA HIS A 118 -3.59 -17.69 13.85
C HIS A 118 -4.49 -16.60 14.42
N ILE A 119 -3.95 -15.41 14.70
CA ILE A 119 -4.77 -14.28 15.11
C ILE A 119 -5.71 -13.82 13.99
N LEU A 120 -5.23 -13.80 12.74
CA LEU A 120 -6.08 -13.48 11.58
C LEU A 120 -7.21 -14.50 11.41
N GLU A 121 -6.95 -15.78 11.59
CA GLU A 121 -7.98 -16.83 11.53
C GLU A 121 -8.99 -16.67 12.65
N THR A 122 -8.53 -16.56 13.90
CA THR A 122 -9.38 -16.52 15.09
C THR A 122 -10.21 -15.25 15.20
N GLU A 123 -9.73 -14.12 14.66
CA GLU A 123 -10.41 -12.81 14.72
C GLU A 123 -11.10 -12.44 13.38
N GLY A 124 -11.14 -13.34 12.40
CA GLY A 124 -11.82 -13.13 11.11
C GLY A 124 -11.09 -12.19 10.15
N GLY A 125 -9.79 -11.96 10.34
CA GLY A 125 -8.93 -11.18 9.46
C GLY A 125 -8.61 -11.85 8.12
N CYS A 126 -8.73 -13.18 8.01
CA CYS A 126 -8.43 -13.93 6.78
C CYS A 126 -9.36 -13.62 5.59
N ASP A 127 -10.53 -13.02 5.84
CA ASP A 127 -11.43 -12.52 4.78
C ASP A 127 -10.80 -11.35 4.01
N GLU A 128 -9.88 -10.62 4.66
CA GLU A 128 -9.24 -9.41 4.14
C GLU A 128 -7.81 -9.65 3.68
N LEU A 129 -7.07 -10.51 4.39
CA LEU A 129 -5.68 -10.83 4.14
C LEU A 129 -5.43 -12.32 4.40
N GLN A 130 -5.19 -13.08 3.34
CA GLN A 130 -5.04 -14.53 3.37
C GLN A 130 -3.58 -14.95 3.58
N ASN A 131 -3.37 -16.10 4.25
CA ASN A 131 -2.05 -16.69 4.39
C ASN A 131 -2.12 -18.21 4.47
N SER A 132 -1.98 -18.87 3.33
CA SER A 132 -2.01 -20.34 3.22
C SER A 132 -0.67 -21.01 3.55
N ILE A 133 0.45 -20.29 3.41
CA ILE A 133 1.80 -20.78 3.69
C ILE A 133 2.39 -19.95 4.83
N ILE A 134 3.18 -20.58 5.69
CA ILE A 134 3.91 -19.88 6.77
C ILE A 134 5.36 -20.36 6.82
N LYS A 135 6.27 -19.50 7.29
CA LYS A 135 7.63 -19.88 7.67
C LYS A 135 7.67 -20.28 9.13
N ASN A 136 8.15 -21.49 9.38
CA ASN A 136 8.42 -21.96 10.74
C ASN A 136 9.69 -21.30 11.31
N GLU A 137 10.02 -21.58 12.57
CA GLU A 137 11.21 -21.02 13.24
C GLU A 137 12.54 -21.39 12.53
N THR A 138 12.56 -22.51 11.81
CA THR A 138 13.73 -22.95 11.02
C THR A 138 13.84 -22.26 9.65
N GLY A 139 12.81 -21.51 9.26
CA GLY A 139 12.72 -20.80 7.97
C GLY A 139 12.18 -21.67 6.83
N ALA A 140 11.70 -22.88 7.13
CA ALA A 140 11.03 -23.72 6.14
C ALA A 140 9.59 -23.26 5.96
N GLU A 141 9.18 -23.15 4.70
CA GLU A 141 7.80 -22.90 4.31
C GLU A 141 6.97 -24.17 4.50
N ILE A 142 5.90 -24.06 5.27
CA ILE A 142 4.95 -25.13 5.57
C ILE A 142 3.53 -24.62 5.32
N GLU A 143 2.62 -25.52 4.96
CA GLU A 143 1.20 -25.19 4.90
C GLU A 143 0.69 -24.81 6.29
N TYR A 144 -0.11 -23.75 6.35
CA TYR A 144 -0.78 -23.35 7.59
C TYR A 144 -1.73 -24.49 8.03
N PRO A 145 -1.66 -24.98 9.29
CA PRO A 145 -2.49 -26.11 9.72
C PRO A 145 -3.97 -25.77 9.89
N GLY A 146 -4.33 -24.49 9.95
CA GLY A 146 -5.72 -24.01 9.96
C GLY A 146 -6.18 -23.57 8.56
N TYR A 147 -7.23 -22.75 8.48
CA TYR A 147 -7.75 -22.21 7.23
C TYR A 147 -7.72 -20.68 7.23
N CYS A 148 -6.73 -20.10 6.55
CA CYS A 148 -6.64 -18.65 6.31
C CYS A 148 -6.64 -18.32 4.81
N GLY A 149 -7.60 -18.90 4.08
CA GLY A 149 -7.73 -18.74 2.63
C GLY A 149 -6.72 -19.55 1.82
N ASP A 150 -6.77 -19.37 0.50
CA ASP A 150 -5.99 -20.18 -0.46
C ASP A 150 -4.74 -19.44 -0.97
N ARG A 151 -4.63 -18.15 -0.65
CA ARG A 151 -3.55 -17.28 -1.13
C ARG A 151 -2.53 -17.00 -0.04
N ASP A 152 -1.30 -16.80 -0.48
CA ASP A 152 -0.16 -16.42 0.35
C ASP A 152 0.11 -14.91 0.19
N GLU A 153 -0.55 -14.10 1.00
CA GLU A 153 -0.49 -12.64 0.92
C GLU A 153 0.42 -12.02 1.99
N ILE A 154 1.01 -12.81 2.89
CA ILE A 154 2.00 -12.35 3.88
C ILE A 154 3.35 -12.99 3.56
N CYS A 155 4.38 -12.15 3.48
CA CYS A 155 5.76 -12.59 3.36
C CYS A 155 6.50 -12.29 4.66
N TRP A 156 6.86 -13.35 5.38
CA TRP A 156 7.68 -13.23 6.58
C TRP A 156 9.16 -13.09 6.24
N ASN A 157 9.73 -11.91 6.51
CA ASN A 157 11.14 -11.58 6.30
C ASN A 157 11.76 -11.02 7.59
N VAL A 158 11.65 -11.80 8.66
CA VAL A 158 12.18 -11.44 9.98
C VAL A 158 13.50 -12.18 10.21
N SER A 159 14.54 -11.46 10.63
CA SER A 159 15.83 -12.07 10.97
C SER A 159 15.67 -13.10 12.08
N GLY A 160 16.05 -14.35 11.81
CA GLY A 160 15.85 -15.48 12.73
C GLY A 160 14.45 -16.11 12.72
N ASN A 161 13.59 -15.72 11.78
CA ASN A 161 12.21 -16.20 11.60
C ASN A 161 11.25 -15.95 12.79
N VAL A 162 11.73 -15.28 13.83
CA VAL A 162 10.93 -14.88 14.99
C VAL A 162 11.30 -13.46 15.41
N ILE A 163 10.29 -12.70 15.82
CA ILE A 163 10.46 -11.41 16.49
C ILE A 163 10.63 -11.72 17.97
N GLU A 164 11.81 -11.47 18.52
CA GLU A 164 12.13 -11.70 19.93
C GLU A 164 12.77 -10.44 20.55
N ASN A 165 13.84 -9.94 19.93
CA ASN A 165 14.64 -8.83 20.46
C ASN A 165 14.63 -7.59 19.55
N GLN A 166 13.95 -7.66 18.41
CA GLN A 166 13.90 -6.59 17.42
C GLN A 166 13.00 -5.47 17.94
N THR A 167 13.50 -4.24 17.89
CA THR A 167 12.79 -3.05 18.40
C THR A 167 12.07 -2.28 17.31
N LEU A 168 12.36 -2.56 16.03
CA LEU A 168 11.74 -1.94 14.87
C LEU A 168 11.19 -3.04 13.96
N ILE A 169 9.91 -2.93 13.63
CA ILE A 169 9.21 -3.79 12.69
C ILE A 169 8.68 -2.92 11.56
N LEU A 170 8.95 -3.31 10.33
CA LEU A 170 8.51 -2.67 9.11
C LEU A 170 7.39 -3.51 8.48
N ILE A 171 6.26 -2.86 8.19
CA ILE A 171 5.20 -3.46 7.38
C ILE A 171 5.17 -2.70 6.07
N LYS A 172 5.49 -3.40 4.98
CA LYS A 172 5.42 -2.86 3.62
C LYS A 172 4.51 -3.70 2.74
N TYR A 173 3.93 -3.08 1.73
CA TYR A 173 3.31 -3.76 0.61
C TYR A 173 4.31 -3.83 -0.56
N ASP A 174 4.48 -5.03 -1.09
CA ASP A 174 5.30 -5.34 -2.26
C ASP A 174 4.41 -5.51 -3.48
N THR A 175 4.58 -4.64 -4.47
CA THR A 175 3.68 -4.59 -5.63
C THR A 175 3.98 -5.69 -6.63
N GLU A 176 5.23 -6.15 -6.70
CA GLU A 176 5.64 -7.18 -7.65
C GLU A 176 5.11 -8.55 -7.23
N GLN A 177 5.19 -8.84 -5.94
CA GLN A 177 4.71 -10.11 -5.37
C GLN A 177 3.26 -10.06 -4.91
N ASN A 178 2.65 -8.85 -4.83
CA ASN A 178 1.30 -8.64 -4.31
C ASN A 178 1.16 -9.19 -2.87
N GLN A 179 2.11 -8.84 -2.01
CA GLN A 179 2.23 -9.36 -0.65
C GLN A 179 2.51 -8.26 0.38
N ILE A 180 2.08 -8.49 1.62
CA ILE A 180 2.51 -7.73 2.80
C ILE A 180 3.80 -8.35 3.32
N VAL A 181 4.90 -7.60 3.26
CA VAL A 181 6.18 -8.04 3.81
C VAL A 181 6.34 -7.46 5.21
N ILE A 182 6.48 -8.35 6.19
CA ILE A 182 6.84 -8.01 7.57
C ILE A 182 8.34 -8.22 7.71
N LYS A 183 9.07 -7.16 8.05
CA LYS A 183 10.53 -7.15 8.14
C LYS A 183 11.01 -6.56 9.46
N CYS A 184 12.05 -7.15 10.03
CA CYS A 184 12.75 -6.61 11.20
C CYS A 184 14.26 -6.48 10.93
#